data_AF-A0AAW2EC58-F1
#
_entry.id   AF-A0AAW2EC58-F1
#
_cell.length_a   1.000
_cell.length_b   1.000
_cell.length_c   1.000
_cell.angle_alpha   90.00
_cell.angle_beta   90.00
_cell.angle_gamma   90.00
#
_symmetry.space_group_name_H-M   'P 1'
#
loop_
_entity.id
_entity.type
_entity.pdbx_description
1 polymer ?
#
loop_
_entity_poly.entity_id
_entity_poly.type
_entity_poly.pdbx_seq_one_letter_code
_entity_poly.pdbx_strand_id
1 'polypeptide(L)'
;MFLAKFYPEDIAEELVQEVTQHLFFLQVKQAILSMDIYCPPEASVLLASYDVQAKYGDYDIAVHRPGMLASEDLLPQRVIGQYQMTPEMWEDRIKIWYADHRGMSRDEAEMEYLKIAQDLDMYGVNYFPISNKKETDLWLGVTALGLNIYEKENKLTPKTTFTWSEIRHISFDDKKFIIKPVEKSSPNFMFFSQKTRMNKLILDLCIGNHDLFMRRRKPDSMEVQQMKAQAKEEKSRRQIERNKLAREKELRETAEREKAAMEQRLLQYQEEIRLANEALRRSEETADLLAEKSRVAEEEAMLLSQKASEAEQEITRIRLNNMKTEEEKVHLERKTREAELLTERLVQESERRAAEAEKLKDELLRARIAEKEAKEKLLEFLSRNAYTATITPVPNLFPSTQVLPSDLQADLQTLQLDAEPLPSDLTSYDLIGDGDVDQLSLEIERERSDYLEKSKHLQEQLRELRSEIEDLKVGEKQSELDQLHEEQVRLGENKYSTLKKVKSGSTKARVAFFEEL
;
A
#
# COMPACT_ATOMS: atom_id res chain seq x y z
N MET A 1 9.51 23.64 -24.94
CA MET A 1 9.07 23.08 -23.65
C MET A 1 7.55 23.13 -23.66
N PHE A 2 6.87 22.01 -23.39
CA PHE A 2 5.42 21.95 -23.31
C PHE A 2 5.02 22.12 -21.84
N LEU A 3 4.32 23.20 -21.51
CA LEU A 3 3.89 23.55 -20.16
C LEU A 3 2.45 24.04 -20.19
N ALA A 4 1.70 23.81 -19.11
CA ALA A 4 0.41 24.43 -18.90
C ALA A 4 0.58 25.94 -18.72
N LYS A 5 -0.02 26.71 -19.63
CA LYS A 5 -0.05 28.18 -19.59
C LYS A 5 -1.22 28.70 -18.73
N PHE A 6 -2.32 27.95 -18.68
CA PHE A 6 -3.54 28.31 -17.96
C PHE A 6 -3.89 27.20 -16.97
N TYR A 7 -4.46 27.59 -15.83
CA TYR A 7 -4.81 26.68 -14.75
C TYR A 7 -6.35 26.56 -14.66
N PRO A 8 -6.88 25.40 -14.23
CA PRO A 8 -8.30 25.24 -13.93
C PRO A 8 -8.72 26.11 -12.72
N GLU A 9 -10.00 26.48 -12.66
CA GLU A 9 -10.65 27.06 -11.46
C GLU A 9 -10.92 25.97 -10.41
N ASP A 10 -11.24 24.75 -10.84
CA ASP A 10 -11.31 23.56 -9.98
C ASP A 10 -10.67 22.36 -10.69
N ILE A 11 -9.60 21.84 -10.09
CA ILE A 11 -8.84 20.72 -10.65
C ILE A 11 -9.69 19.46 -10.77
N ALA A 12 -10.51 19.16 -9.76
CA ALA A 12 -11.25 17.91 -9.70
C ALA A 12 -12.35 17.82 -10.75
N GLU A 13 -12.94 18.96 -11.10
CA GLU A 13 -14.04 19.07 -12.06
C GLU A 13 -13.57 19.30 -13.51
N GLU A 14 -12.42 19.96 -13.70
CA GLU A 14 -11.93 20.33 -15.04
C GLU A 14 -10.90 19.37 -15.63
N LEU A 15 -10.08 18.69 -14.83
CA LEU A 15 -9.08 17.77 -15.35
C LEU A 15 -9.72 16.43 -15.71
N VAL A 16 -9.99 16.25 -17.00
CA VAL A 16 -10.72 15.07 -17.49
C VAL A 16 -9.81 13.88 -17.78
N GLN A 17 -8.71 14.11 -18.49
CA GLN A 17 -7.81 13.04 -18.94
C GLN A 17 -6.66 12.86 -17.94
N GLU A 18 -6.33 11.60 -17.65
CA GLU A 18 -5.22 11.23 -16.77
C GLU A 18 -3.88 11.79 -17.25
N VAL A 19 -3.62 11.81 -18.57
CA VAL A 19 -2.39 12.41 -19.11
C VAL A 19 -2.30 13.90 -18.80
N THR A 20 -3.41 14.64 -18.89
CA THR A 20 -3.46 16.07 -18.58
C THR A 20 -3.23 16.27 -17.08
N GLN A 21 -3.89 15.46 -16.25
CA GLN A 21 -3.68 15.46 -14.81
C GLN A 21 -2.22 15.21 -14.44
N HIS A 22 -1.59 14.20 -15.04
CA HIS A 22 -0.20 13.86 -14.79
C HIS A 22 0.75 15.01 -15.15
N LEU A 23 0.53 15.68 -16.29
CA LEU A 23 1.34 16.82 -16.70
C LEU A 23 1.18 18.03 -15.76
N PHE A 24 -0.05 18.30 -15.28
CA PHE A 24 -0.28 19.32 -14.28
C PHE A 24 0.42 18.98 -12.95
N PHE A 25 0.29 17.73 -12.49
CA PHE A 25 0.95 17.24 -11.29
C PHE A 25 2.47 17.48 -11.34
N LEU A 26 3.13 17.07 -12.44
CA LEU A 26 4.57 17.27 -12.60
C LEU A 26 4.96 18.75 -12.59
N GLN A 27 4.21 19.60 -13.30
CA GLN A 27 4.51 21.03 -13.37
C GLN A 27 4.33 21.72 -12.02
N VAL A 28 3.23 21.42 -11.30
CA VAL A 28 2.95 22.02 -9.99
C VAL A 28 3.94 21.52 -8.94
N LYS A 29 4.27 20.23 -8.96
CA LYS A 29 5.31 19.66 -8.10
C LYS A 29 6.64 20.38 -8.30
N GLN A 30 7.07 20.53 -9.55
CA GLN A 30 8.31 21.23 -9.86
C GLN A 30 8.28 22.68 -9.37
N ALA A 31 7.16 23.38 -9.54
CA ALA A 31 6.99 24.76 -9.08
C ALA A 31 7.04 24.92 -7.56
N ILE A 32 6.55 23.93 -6.80
CA ILE A 32 6.67 23.90 -5.34
C ILE A 32 8.12 23.64 -4.92
N LEU A 33 8.78 22.66 -5.53
CA LEU A 33 10.18 22.31 -5.22
C LEU A 33 11.15 23.43 -5.59
N SER A 34 10.91 24.17 -6.68
CA SER A 34 11.71 25.32 -7.12
C SER A 34 11.44 26.61 -6.36
N MET A 35 10.50 26.62 -5.40
CA MET A 35 10.05 27.81 -4.67
C MET A 35 9.33 28.86 -5.53
N ASP A 36 8.86 28.49 -6.73
CA ASP A 36 7.98 29.35 -7.54
C ASP A 36 6.57 29.45 -6.92
N ILE A 37 6.13 28.39 -6.24
CA ILE A 37 4.92 28.36 -5.40
C ILE A 37 5.35 28.14 -3.95
N TYR A 38 5.02 29.10 -3.08
CA TYR A 38 5.18 28.92 -1.64
C TYR A 38 4.26 27.82 -1.12
N CYS A 39 4.83 26.85 -0.39
CA CYS A 39 4.11 25.78 0.28
C CYS A 39 4.57 25.68 1.73
N PRO A 40 3.69 25.76 2.74
CA PRO A 40 4.11 25.64 4.13
C PRO A 40 4.66 24.23 4.43
N PRO A 41 5.52 24.09 5.47
CA PRO A 41 6.23 22.83 5.72
C PRO A 41 5.30 21.63 5.97
N GLU A 42 4.23 21.78 6.73
CA GLU A 42 3.25 20.71 6.98
C GLU A 42 2.55 20.24 5.69
N ALA A 43 2.18 21.17 4.80
CA ALA A 43 1.60 20.83 3.52
C ALA A 43 2.65 20.19 2.58
N SER A 44 3.91 20.64 2.65
CA SER A 44 5.00 20.07 1.84
C SER A 44 5.24 18.60 2.17
N VAL A 45 5.21 18.22 3.46
CA VAL A 45 5.33 16.83 3.90
C VAL A 45 4.16 15.98 3.41
N LEU A 46 2.93 16.49 3.54
CA LEU A 46 1.75 15.79 3.03
C LEU A 46 1.81 15.62 1.51
N LEU A 47 2.17 16.65 0.76
CA LEU A 47 2.34 16.60 -0.70
C LEU A 47 3.43 15.60 -1.10
N ALA A 48 4.55 15.56 -0.37
CA ALA A 48 5.60 14.57 -0.58
C ALA A 48 5.08 13.13 -0.41
N SER A 49 4.19 12.89 0.57
CA SER A 49 3.58 11.58 0.78
C SER A 49 2.71 11.12 -0.39
N TYR A 50 1.99 12.04 -1.05
CA TYR A 50 1.25 11.74 -2.27
C TYR A 50 2.18 11.52 -3.47
N ASP A 51 3.29 12.26 -3.59
CA ASP A 51 4.28 12.04 -4.66
C ASP A 51 4.90 10.65 -4.58
N VAL A 52 5.27 10.19 -3.37
CA VAL A 52 5.80 8.83 -3.21
C VAL A 52 4.75 7.75 -3.46
N GLN A 53 3.48 7.95 -3.07
CA GLN A 53 2.38 7.03 -3.44
C GLN A 53 2.18 6.99 -4.96
N ALA A 54 2.20 8.14 -5.63
CA ALA A 54 2.06 8.20 -7.09
C ALA A 54 3.23 7.49 -7.81
N LYS A 55 4.45 7.62 -7.28
CA LYS A 55 5.67 7.05 -7.89
C LYS A 55 5.87 5.57 -7.59
N TYR A 56 5.64 5.15 -6.36
CA TYR A 56 5.99 3.81 -5.86
C TYR A 56 4.79 2.90 -5.58
N GLY A 57 3.57 3.43 -5.57
CA GLY A 57 2.36 2.69 -5.17
C GLY A 57 2.33 2.46 -3.66
N ASP A 58 1.57 1.47 -3.20
CA ASP A 58 1.35 1.21 -1.76
C ASP A 58 2.64 0.97 -0.97
N TYR A 59 2.71 1.56 0.22
CA TYR A 59 3.80 1.31 1.17
C TYR A 59 3.83 -0.18 1.60
N ASP A 60 4.98 -0.84 1.38
CA ASP A 60 5.27 -2.19 1.86
C ASP A 60 6.51 -2.18 2.74
N ILE A 61 6.33 -2.52 4.03
CA ILE A 61 7.41 -2.57 5.02
C ILE A 61 8.48 -3.62 4.69
N ALA A 62 8.16 -4.67 3.94
CA ALA A 62 9.12 -5.70 3.56
C ALA A 62 10.06 -5.22 2.44
N VAL A 63 9.61 -4.27 1.61
CA VAL A 63 10.35 -3.73 0.47
C VAL A 63 11.04 -2.41 0.82
N HIS A 64 10.38 -1.58 1.63
CA HIS A 64 10.85 -0.26 2.00
C HIS A 64 12.02 -0.34 2.98
N ARG A 65 13.19 0.15 2.57
CA ARG A 65 14.39 0.24 3.40
C ARG A 65 14.61 1.69 3.83
N PRO A 66 15.07 1.96 5.08
CA PRO A 66 15.46 3.30 5.50
C PRO A 66 16.47 3.90 4.52
N GLY A 67 16.27 5.16 4.12
CA GLY A 67 17.08 5.86 3.14
C GLY A 67 16.70 5.62 1.68
N MET A 68 15.65 4.84 1.39
CA MET A 68 15.18 4.63 0.01
C MET A 68 14.64 5.92 -0.62
N LEU A 69 14.11 6.84 0.20
CA LEU A 69 13.63 8.14 -0.25
C LEU A 69 14.69 9.26 -0.12
N ALA A 70 15.87 8.96 0.43
CA ALA A 70 16.88 9.99 0.71
C ALA A 70 17.51 10.63 -0.55
N SER A 71 17.42 9.97 -1.71
CA SER A 71 17.90 10.51 -2.99
C SER A 71 16.84 11.30 -3.76
N GLU A 72 15.61 11.37 -3.26
CA GLU A 72 14.50 12.03 -3.94
C GLU A 72 14.37 13.49 -3.47
N ASP A 73 14.16 14.41 -4.41
CA ASP A 73 13.84 15.80 -4.12
C ASP A 73 12.37 15.93 -3.70
N LEU A 74 12.04 15.51 -2.48
CA LEU A 74 10.65 15.45 -1.98
C LEU A 74 10.17 16.75 -1.35
N LEU A 75 11.08 17.55 -0.78
CA LEU A 75 10.75 18.77 -0.03
C LEU A 75 11.52 19.98 -0.60
N PRO A 76 10.92 21.18 -0.59
CA PRO A 76 11.64 22.41 -0.94
C PRO A 76 12.85 22.60 -0.02
N GLN A 77 13.99 23.06 -0.57
CA GLN A 77 15.21 23.28 0.21
C GLN A 77 15.02 24.25 1.39
N ARG A 78 14.09 25.21 1.26
CA ARG A 78 13.68 26.09 2.37
C ARG A 78 13.10 25.31 3.55
N VAL A 79 12.24 24.32 3.29
CA VAL A 79 11.63 23.48 4.33
C VAL A 79 12.70 22.64 5.03
N ILE A 80 13.61 22.03 4.28
CA ILE A 80 14.71 21.26 4.89
C ILE A 80 15.62 22.17 5.72
N GLY A 81 15.95 23.35 5.18
CA GLY A 81 16.88 24.28 5.80
C GLY A 81 16.40 24.86 7.14
N GLN A 82 15.09 25.03 7.33
CA GLN A 82 14.51 25.72 8.49
C GLN A 82 14.30 24.83 9.73
N TYR A 83 14.50 23.51 9.64
CA TYR A 83 14.35 22.58 10.78
C TYR A 83 15.66 21.86 11.09
N GLN A 84 15.88 21.53 12.37
CA GLN A 84 16.95 20.66 12.84
C GLN A 84 16.55 19.19 12.67
N MET A 85 16.39 18.76 11.42
CA MET A 85 15.96 17.41 11.05
C MET A 85 16.94 16.80 10.05
N THR A 86 17.26 15.52 10.24
CA THR A 86 18.03 14.76 9.25
C THR A 86 17.12 14.31 8.10
N PRO A 87 17.67 13.92 6.93
CA PRO A 87 16.89 13.35 5.83
C PRO A 87 16.03 12.15 6.28
N GLU A 88 16.55 11.30 7.16
CA GLU A 88 15.84 10.14 7.71
C GLU A 88 14.65 10.57 8.60
N MET A 89 14.81 11.63 9.39
CA MET A 89 13.69 12.16 10.18
C MET A 89 12.57 12.70 9.29
N TRP A 90 12.90 13.34 8.16
CA TRP A 90 11.90 13.77 7.18
C TRP A 90 11.23 12.58 6.50
N GLU A 91 12.00 11.56 6.13
CA GLU A 91 11.48 10.31 5.58
C GLU A 91 10.49 9.65 6.54
N ASP A 92 10.79 9.59 7.83
CA ASP A 92 9.88 9.05 8.85
C ASP A 92 8.57 9.84 8.93
N ARG A 93 8.60 11.18 8.81
CA ARG A 93 7.38 12.00 8.77
C ARG A 93 6.54 11.75 7.52
N ILE A 94 7.18 11.71 6.35
CA ILE A 94 6.51 11.43 5.07
C ILE A 94 5.90 10.03 5.08
N LYS A 95 6.62 9.06 5.66
CA LYS A 95 6.22 7.66 5.73
C LYS A 95 4.92 7.44 6.51
N ILE A 96 4.66 8.22 7.57
CA ILE A 96 3.41 8.12 8.33
C ILE A 96 2.21 8.33 7.40
N TRP A 97 2.22 9.44 6.66
CA TRP A 97 1.18 9.76 5.68
C TRP A 97 1.17 8.79 4.50
N TYR A 98 2.34 8.37 4.02
CA TYR A 98 2.45 7.43 2.91
C TYR A 98 1.80 6.07 3.24
N ALA A 99 1.93 5.58 4.47
CA ALA A 99 1.29 4.34 4.90
C ALA A 99 -0.25 4.45 4.91
N ASP A 100 -0.79 5.64 5.19
CA ASP A 100 -2.23 5.89 5.21
C ASP A 100 -2.86 5.93 3.80
N HIS A 101 -2.05 6.20 2.76
CA HIS A 101 -2.51 6.22 1.36
C HIS A 101 -2.66 4.84 0.73
N ARG A 102 -2.53 3.76 1.51
CA ARG A 102 -2.61 2.39 1.02
C ARG A 102 -3.92 2.12 0.28
N GLY A 103 -3.82 1.60 -0.93
CA GLY A 103 -4.94 1.31 -1.81
C GLY A 103 -5.27 2.46 -2.76
N MET A 104 -4.65 3.63 -2.62
CA MET A 104 -4.80 4.73 -3.56
C MET A 104 -4.07 4.43 -4.87
N SER A 105 -4.73 4.60 -6.01
CA SER A 105 -4.04 4.48 -7.30
C SER A 105 -3.12 5.68 -7.54
N ARG A 106 -2.25 5.56 -8.55
CA ARG A 106 -1.40 6.67 -8.98
C ARG A 106 -2.21 7.90 -9.40
N ASP A 107 -3.25 7.72 -10.21
CA ASP A 107 -4.11 8.83 -10.65
C ASP A 107 -4.88 9.45 -9.47
N GLU A 108 -5.29 8.67 -8.48
CA GLU A 108 -5.91 9.23 -7.27
C GLU A 108 -4.91 10.05 -6.45
N ALA A 109 -3.68 9.55 -6.26
CA ALA A 109 -2.64 10.26 -5.53
C ALA A 109 -2.22 11.58 -6.20
N GLU A 110 -2.04 11.57 -7.53
CA GLU A 110 -1.73 12.78 -8.30
C GLU A 110 -2.89 13.80 -8.24
N MET A 111 -4.15 13.34 -8.19
CA MET A 111 -5.32 14.21 -8.06
C MET A 111 -5.41 14.84 -6.67
N GLU A 112 -5.23 14.06 -5.60
CA GLU A 112 -5.24 14.59 -4.22
C GLU A 112 -4.08 15.56 -3.98
N TYR A 113 -2.89 15.30 -4.52
CA TYR A 113 -1.77 16.25 -4.53
C TYR A 113 -2.21 17.60 -5.10
N LEU A 114 -2.81 17.57 -6.30
CA LEU A 114 -3.24 18.77 -7.00
C LEU A 114 -4.35 19.50 -6.24
N LYS A 115 -5.34 18.77 -5.70
CA LYS A 115 -6.43 19.36 -4.90
C LYS A 115 -5.92 20.14 -3.69
N ILE A 116 -4.85 19.68 -3.03
CA ILE A 116 -4.22 20.40 -1.92
C ILE A 116 -3.42 21.58 -2.45
N ALA A 117 -2.62 21.38 -3.51
CA ALA A 117 -1.79 22.42 -4.08
C ALA A 117 -2.62 23.60 -4.64
N GLN A 118 -3.84 23.36 -5.11
CA GLN A 118 -4.72 24.40 -5.66
C GLN A 118 -5.08 25.50 -4.63
N ASP A 119 -5.07 25.13 -3.35
CA ASP A 119 -5.43 25.99 -2.23
C ASP A 119 -4.25 26.85 -1.75
N LEU A 120 -3.02 26.61 -2.25
CA LEU A 120 -1.87 27.47 -1.96
C LEU A 120 -2.07 28.86 -2.57
N ASP A 121 -1.69 29.91 -1.84
CA ASP A 121 -1.94 31.30 -2.23
C ASP A 121 -1.31 31.68 -3.57
N MET A 122 -0.11 31.16 -3.85
CA MET A 122 0.63 31.43 -5.09
C MET A 122 0.26 30.50 -6.25
N TYR A 123 -0.57 29.47 -6.01
CA TYR A 123 -0.95 28.52 -7.05
C TYR A 123 -1.76 29.19 -8.17
N GLY A 124 -1.31 28.97 -9.41
CA GLY A 124 -1.97 29.47 -10.62
C GLY A 124 -1.87 30.99 -10.81
N VAL A 125 -0.99 31.67 -10.09
CA VAL A 125 -0.81 33.13 -10.15
C VAL A 125 0.40 33.50 -11.00
N ASN A 126 0.17 34.26 -12.07
CA ASN A 126 1.26 34.85 -12.86
C ASN A 126 1.54 36.26 -12.35
N TYR A 127 2.70 36.48 -11.72
CA TYR A 127 3.08 37.75 -11.11
C TYR A 127 3.84 38.67 -12.08
N PHE A 128 3.40 39.92 -12.18
CA PHE A 128 4.05 40.96 -12.98
C PHE A 128 4.34 42.20 -12.13
N PRO A 129 5.57 42.73 -12.14
CA PRO A 129 5.87 43.99 -11.47
C PRO A 129 5.20 45.14 -12.22
N ILE A 130 4.39 45.92 -11.51
CA ILE A 130 3.65 47.06 -12.05
C ILE A 130 3.79 48.27 -11.14
N SER A 131 3.38 49.44 -11.61
CA SER A 131 3.21 50.63 -10.78
C SER A 131 1.89 51.33 -11.03
N ASN A 132 1.36 52.03 -10.02
CA ASN A 132 0.18 52.87 -10.15
C ASN A 132 0.55 54.29 -10.64
N LYS A 133 -0.41 55.23 -10.67
CA LYS A 133 -0.12 56.61 -11.10
C LYS A 133 0.82 57.37 -10.16
N LYS A 134 0.95 56.95 -8.91
CA LYS A 134 1.86 57.52 -7.91
C LYS A 134 3.25 56.88 -7.96
N GLU A 135 3.49 55.99 -8.92
CA GLU A 135 4.74 55.24 -9.06
C GLU A 135 5.03 54.30 -7.87
N THR A 136 4.01 53.89 -7.12
CA THR A 136 4.14 52.84 -6.09
C THR A 136 4.44 51.51 -6.76
N ASP A 137 5.50 50.83 -6.34
CA ASP A 137 5.86 49.48 -6.81
C ASP A 137 4.90 48.42 -6.25
N LEU A 138 4.25 47.67 -7.15
CA LEU A 138 3.23 46.68 -6.82
C LEU A 138 3.42 45.41 -7.67
N TRP A 139 2.69 44.34 -7.33
CA TRP A 139 2.55 43.17 -8.21
C TRP A 139 1.12 43.03 -8.72
N LEU A 140 0.99 42.74 -10.01
CA LEU A 140 -0.23 42.23 -10.63
C LEU A 140 -0.16 40.71 -10.68
N GLY A 141 -1.14 40.02 -10.10
CA GLY A 141 -1.34 38.59 -10.29
C GLY A 141 -2.48 38.33 -11.28
N VAL A 142 -2.17 37.67 -12.39
CA VAL A 142 -3.18 37.19 -13.35
C VAL A 142 -3.49 35.73 -13.03
N THR A 143 -4.77 35.43 -12.79
CA THR A 143 -5.26 34.10 -12.34
C THR A 143 -6.46 33.63 -13.17
N ALA A 144 -6.86 32.37 -12.99
CA ALA A 144 -8.09 31.85 -13.59
C ALA A 144 -9.36 32.55 -13.09
N LEU A 145 -9.34 33.15 -11.90
CA LEU A 145 -10.50 33.81 -11.27
C LEU A 145 -10.61 35.31 -11.59
N GLY A 146 -9.47 35.95 -11.84
CA GLY A 146 -9.40 37.40 -12.08
C GLY A 146 -8.00 37.98 -11.93
N LEU A 147 -7.97 39.28 -11.64
CA LEU A 147 -6.77 40.07 -11.44
C LEU A 147 -6.61 40.47 -9.97
N ASN A 148 -5.46 40.16 -9.40
CA ASN A 148 -5.12 40.45 -8.02
C ASN A 148 -4.01 41.51 -7.95
N ILE A 149 -4.08 42.41 -6.98
CA ILE A 149 -3.01 43.38 -6.70
C ILE A 149 -2.38 43.08 -5.36
N TYR A 150 -1.05 43.08 -5.32
CA TYR A 150 -0.25 42.81 -4.15
C TYR A 150 0.74 43.94 -3.90
N GLU A 151 1.05 44.17 -2.63
CA GLU A 151 2.19 45.00 -2.23
C GLU A 151 3.51 44.34 -2.62
N LYS A 152 4.58 45.13 -2.75
CA LYS A 152 5.86 44.66 -3.27
C LYS A 152 6.45 43.53 -2.42
N GLU A 153 6.25 43.60 -1.11
CA GLU A 153 6.82 42.72 -0.08
C GLU A 153 5.95 41.47 0.19
N ASN A 154 4.68 41.45 -0.24
CA ASN A 154 3.76 40.35 0.09
C ASN A 154 3.04 39.79 -1.14
N LYS A 155 3.57 38.70 -1.69
CA LYS A 155 2.96 37.97 -2.82
C LYS A 155 1.89 36.95 -2.41
N LEU A 156 1.69 36.69 -1.12
CA LEU A 156 0.71 35.72 -0.63
C LEU A 156 -0.68 36.37 -0.52
N THR A 157 -0.75 37.54 0.12
CA THR A 157 -2.03 38.21 0.40
C THR A 157 -2.31 39.32 -0.61
N PRO A 158 -3.31 39.18 -1.50
CA PRO A 158 -3.73 40.31 -2.33
C PRO A 158 -4.37 41.40 -1.45
N LYS A 159 -4.25 42.67 -1.87
CA LYS A 159 -4.90 43.83 -1.23
C LYS A 159 -6.22 44.20 -1.91
N THR A 160 -6.31 43.96 -3.21
CA THR A 160 -7.55 44.13 -3.97
C THR A 160 -7.60 43.13 -5.12
N THR A 161 -8.80 42.77 -5.55
CA THR A 161 -9.05 41.84 -6.66
C THR A 161 -10.13 42.40 -7.58
N PHE A 162 -10.06 42.08 -8.87
CA PHE A 162 -11.09 42.34 -9.89
C PHE A 162 -11.43 41.03 -10.59
N THR A 163 -12.68 40.60 -10.53
CA THR A 163 -13.09 39.34 -11.17
C THR A 163 -13.24 39.52 -12.68
N TRP A 164 -13.12 38.43 -13.44
CA TRP A 164 -13.29 38.50 -14.90
C TRP A 164 -14.67 39.03 -15.32
N SER A 165 -15.73 38.77 -14.54
CA SER A 165 -17.07 39.31 -14.76
C SER A 165 -17.18 40.84 -14.65
N GLU A 166 -16.23 41.51 -13.98
CA GLU A 166 -16.21 42.95 -13.81
C GLU A 166 -15.48 43.68 -14.94
N ILE A 167 -14.79 42.95 -15.82
CA ILE A 167 -13.89 43.51 -16.81
C ILE A 167 -14.53 43.43 -18.20
N ARG A 168 -14.71 44.58 -18.85
CA ARG A 168 -15.32 44.67 -20.17
C ARG A 168 -14.30 44.75 -21.30
N HIS A 169 -13.18 45.41 -21.06
CA HIS A 169 -12.23 45.69 -22.12
C HIS A 169 -10.83 45.88 -21.55
N ILE A 170 -9.85 45.33 -22.25
CA ILE A 170 -8.45 45.42 -21.87
C ILE A 170 -7.64 45.93 -23.05
N SER A 171 -6.80 46.94 -22.80
CA SER A 171 -5.88 47.47 -23.79
C SER A 171 -4.58 47.96 -23.16
N PHE A 172 -3.55 48.16 -23.98
CA PHE A 172 -2.33 48.84 -23.54
C PHE A 172 -1.78 49.75 -24.64
N ASP A 173 -1.11 50.82 -24.22
CA ASP A 173 -0.36 51.75 -25.06
C ASP A 173 1.03 51.94 -24.47
N ASP A 174 2.04 51.45 -25.18
CA ASP A 174 3.42 51.32 -24.71
C ASP A 174 3.53 50.69 -23.30
N LYS A 175 3.86 51.49 -22.27
CA LYS A 175 3.99 51.05 -20.88
C LYS A 175 2.67 51.11 -20.10
N LYS A 176 1.69 51.86 -20.59
CA LYS A 176 0.41 52.10 -19.91
C LYS A 176 -0.58 50.98 -20.25
N PHE A 177 -1.10 50.31 -19.23
CA PHE A 177 -2.14 49.30 -19.36
C PHE A 177 -3.47 49.86 -18.85
N ILE A 178 -4.56 49.59 -19.56
CA ILE A 178 -5.89 50.17 -19.31
C ILE A 178 -6.91 49.05 -19.29
N ILE A 179 -7.62 48.93 -18.18
CA ILE A 179 -8.71 47.98 -17.98
C ILE A 179 -9.98 48.78 -17.73
N LYS A 180 -10.97 48.60 -18.61
CA LYS A 180 -12.27 49.25 -18.49
C LYS A 180 -13.25 48.29 -17.82
N PRO A 181 -13.90 48.69 -16.73
CA PRO A 181 -14.90 47.86 -16.08
C PRO A 181 -16.18 47.76 -16.91
N VAL A 182 -17.01 46.77 -16.62
CA VAL A 182 -18.37 46.61 -17.19
C VAL A 182 -19.26 47.79 -16.79
N GLU A 183 -19.17 48.22 -15.54
CA GLU A 183 -19.91 49.37 -15.05
C GLU A 183 -19.35 50.69 -15.62
N LYS A 184 -20.10 51.32 -16.54
CA LYS A 184 -19.66 52.55 -17.23
C LYS A 184 -19.41 53.75 -16.29
N SER A 185 -20.01 53.76 -15.11
CA SER A 185 -19.79 54.78 -14.06
C SER A 185 -18.49 54.58 -13.28
N SER A 186 -17.90 53.39 -13.34
CA SER A 186 -16.64 53.08 -12.65
C SER A 186 -15.44 53.59 -13.47
N PRO A 187 -14.43 54.20 -12.82
CA PRO A 187 -13.23 54.68 -13.49
C PRO A 187 -12.42 53.53 -14.08
N ASN A 188 -11.65 53.82 -15.13
CA ASN A 188 -10.71 52.85 -15.71
C ASN A 188 -9.63 52.49 -14.69
N PHE A 189 -9.40 51.19 -14.52
CA PHE A 189 -8.25 50.69 -13.79
C PHE A 189 -7.01 50.80 -14.70
N MET A 190 -5.98 51.52 -14.25
CA MET A 190 -4.79 51.80 -15.07
C MET A 190 -3.53 51.56 -14.27
N PHE A 191 -2.57 50.86 -14.85
CA PHE A 191 -1.25 50.65 -14.27
C PHE A 191 -0.17 50.77 -15.34
N PHE A 192 1.08 50.83 -14.89
CA PHE A 192 2.25 50.94 -15.76
C PHE A 192 3.16 49.74 -15.56
N SER A 193 3.77 49.29 -16.65
CA SER A 193 4.73 48.21 -16.65
C SER A 193 6.11 48.75 -17.06
N GLN A 194 7.17 48.08 -16.63
CA GLN A 194 8.53 48.54 -16.94
C GLN A 194 8.88 48.41 -18.44
N LYS A 195 8.24 47.45 -19.13
CA LYS A 195 8.58 47.05 -20.51
C LYS A 195 7.31 46.73 -21.30
N THR A 196 7.18 47.26 -22.51
CA THR A 196 6.06 47.00 -23.45
C THR A 196 5.85 45.51 -23.73
N ARG A 197 6.93 44.71 -23.78
CA ARG A 197 6.84 43.25 -23.97
C ARG A 197 6.08 42.56 -22.82
N MET A 198 6.15 43.11 -21.61
CA MET A 198 5.42 42.60 -20.46
C MET A 198 3.92 42.85 -20.61
N ASN A 199 3.52 44.03 -21.12
CA ASN A 199 2.12 44.32 -21.41
C ASN A 199 1.52 43.37 -22.45
N LYS A 200 2.28 42.99 -23.48
CA LYS A 200 1.86 41.95 -24.44
C LYS A 200 1.58 40.61 -23.76
N LEU A 201 2.49 40.17 -22.90
CA LEU A 201 2.32 38.92 -22.15
C LEU A 201 1.14 38.97 -21.17
N ILE A 202 0.97 40.09 -20.46
CA ILE A 202 -0.19 40.32 -19.56
C ILE A 202 -1.48 40.26 -20.38
N LEU A 203 -1.55 40.96 -21.51
CA LEU A 203 -2.73 40.96 -22.38
C LEU A 203 -3.08 39.54 -22.86
N ASP A 204 -2.08 38.79 -23.37
CA ASP A 204 -2.28 37.41 -23.84
C ASP A 204 -2.82 36.49 -22.72
N LEU A 205 -2.32 36.66 -21.49
CA LEU A 205 -2.78 35.89 -20.33
C LEU A 205 -4.17 36.32 -19.88
N CYS A 206 -4.48 37.62 -19.89
CA CYS A 206 -5.80 38.12 -19.54
C CYS A 206 -6.86 37.61 -20.53
N ILE A 207 -6.59 37.68 -21.84
CA ILE A 207 -7.51 37.20 -22.87
C ILE A 207 -7.76 35.69 -22.69
N GLY A 208 -6.70 34.89 -22.55
CA GLY A 208 -6.85 33.45 -22.41
C GLY A 208 -7.55 33.02 -21.11
N ASN A 209 -7.25 33.64 -19.97
CA ASN A 209 -7.93 33.35 -18.71
C ASN A 209 -9.40 33.79 -18.75
N HIS A 210 -9.70 34.97 -19.29
CA HIS A 210 -11.08 35.42 -19.45
C HIS A 210 -11.88 34.50 -20.37
N ASP A 211 -11.32 34.07 -21.51
CA ASP A 211 -12.00 33.15 -22.42
C ASP A 211 -12.34 31.82 -21.73
N LEU A 212 -11.38 31.22 -21.03
CA LEU A 212 -11.62 29.99 -20.25
C LEU A 212 -12.64 30.22 -19.12
N PHE A 213 -12.56 31.34 -18.41
CA PHE A 213 -13.53 31.75 -17.40
C PHE A 213 -14.96 31.80 -17.97
N MET A 214 -15.14 32.39 -19.15
CA MET A 214 -16.44 32.45 -19.83
C MET A 214 -16.91 31.09 -20.34
N ARG A 215 -15.99 30.21 -20.78
CA ARG A 215 -16.33 28.84 -21.19
C ARG A 215 -16.86 28.00 -20.01
N ARG A 216 -16.28 28.13 -18.82
CA ARG A 216 -16.73 27.43 -17.60
C ARG A 216 -18.14 27.82 -17.14
N ARG A 217 -18.60 29.01 -17.54
CA ARG A 217 -19.94 29.53 -17.24
C ARG A 217 -20.96 29.23 -18.35
N LYS A 218 -20.61 28.32 -19.24
CA LYS A 218 -21.50 27.79 -20.27
C LYS A 218 -21.56 26.27 -20.10
N PRO A 219 -22.66 25.62 -20.53
CA PRO A 219 -22.71 24.17 -20.57
C PRO A 219 -21.55 23.61 -21.39
N ASP A 220 -20.99 22.48 -20.94
CA ASP A 220 -19.94 21.77 -21.65
C ASP A 220 -20.35 21.49 -23.10
N SER A 221 -19.41 21.71 -24.04
CA SER A 221 -19.62 21.34 -25.44
C SER A 221 -19.79 19.82 -25.58
N MET A 222 -20.39 19.37 -26.68
CA MET A 222 -20.55 17.94 -26.96
C MET A 222 -19.22 17.17 -26.92
N GLU A 223 -18.15 17.79 -27.42
CA GLU A 223 -16.79 17.20 -27.39
C GLU A 223 -16.27 17.01 -25.95
N VAL A 224 -16.44 18.02 -25.09
CA VAL A 224 -16.03 17.94 -23.68
C VAL A 224 -16.87 16.90 -22.93
N GLN A 225 -18.18 16.85 -23.17
CA GLN A 225 -19.05 15.83 -22.59
C GLN A 225 -18.65 14.42 -23.01
N GLN A 226 -18.33 14.22 -24.30
CA GLN A 226 -17.84 12.95 -24.82
C GLN A 226 -16.49 12.58 -24.18
N MET A 227 -15.56 13.53 -24.06
CA MET A 227 -14.28 13.31 -23.40
C MET A 227 -14.45 12.92 -21.93
N LYS A 228 -15.34 13.59 -21.19
CA LYS A 228 -15.69 13.23 -19.80
C LYS A 228 -16.30 11.84 -19.68
N ALA A 229 -17.22 11.50 -20.59
CA ALA A 229 -17.85 10.18 -20.62
C ALA A 229 -16.81 9.06 -20.89
N GLN A 230 -15.93 9.27 -21.88
CA GLN A 230 -14.86 8.33 -22.21
C GLN A 230 -13.87 8.15 -21.05
N ALA A 231 -13.42 9.24 -20.43
CA ALA A 231 -12.50 9.17 -19.29
C ALA A 231 -13.13 8.43 -18.10
N LYS A 232 -14.42 8.67 -17.83
CA LYS A 232 -15.16 7.96 -16.78
C LYS A 232 -15.32 6.47 -17.07
N GLU A 233 -15.62 6.11 -18.32
CA GLU A 233 -15.72 4.71 -18.76
C GLU A 233 -14.37 4.01 -18.62
N GLU A 234 -13.28 4.65 -19.07
CA GLU A 234 -11.94 4.10 -18.95
C GLU A 234 -11.51 3.91 -17.49
N LYS A 235 -11.76 4.90 -16.62
CA LYS A 235 -11.50 4.79 -15.18
C LYS A 235 -12.31 3.65 -14.55
N SER A 236 -13.60 3.53 -14.89
CA SER A 236 -14.45 2.44 -14.39
C SER A 236 -13.96 1.07 -14.85
N ARG A 237 -13.58 0.93 -16.12
CA ARG A 237 -13.03 -0.31 -16.69
C ARG A 237 -11.76 -0.74 -15.94
N ARG A 238 -10.83 0.19 -15.71
CA ARG A 238 -9.59 -0.09 -14.96
C ARG A 238 -9.88 -0.45 -13.50
N GLN A 239 -10.84 0.21 -12.86
CA GLN A 239 -11.24 -0.14 -11.50
C GLN A 239 -11.80 -1.57 -11.41
N ILE A 240 -12.62 -1.98 -12.38
CA ILE A 240 -13.15 -3.36 -12.45
C ILE A 240 -11.99 -4.36 -12.62
N GLU A 241 -11.05 -4.08 -13.52
CA GLU A 241 -9.88 -4.93 -13.74
C GLU A 241 -9.00 -5.04 -12.49
N ARG A 242 -8.74 -3.91 -11.82
CA ARG A 242 -8.00 -3.86 -10.55
C ARG A 242 -8.70 -4.65 -9.46
N ASN A 243 -10.01 -4.48 -9.30
CA ASN A 243 -10.81 -5.22 -8.32
C ASN A 243 -10.79 -6.73 -8.61
N LYS A 244 -10.82 -7.13 -9.89
CA LYS A 244 -10.70 -8.53 -10.30
C LYS A 244 -9.33 -9.10 -9.93
N LEU A 245 -8.25 -8.39 -10.25
CA LEU A 245 -6.89 -8.79 -9.91
C LEU A 245 -6.68 -8.87 -8.39
N ALA A 246 -7.23 -7.92 -7.62
CA ALA A 246 -7.14 -7.93 -6.16
C ALA A 246 -7.83 -9.17 -5.55
N ARG A 247 -9.03 -9.51 -6.03
CA ARG A 247 -9.73 -10.74 -5.61
C ARG A 247 -8.96 -12.00 -5.98
N GLU A 248 -8.39 -12.06 -7.17
CA GLU A 248 -7.57 -13.19 -7.61
C GLU A 248 -6.33 -13.36 -6.73
N LYS A 249 -5.65 -12.26 -6.40
CA LYS A 249 -4.51 -12.25 -5.48
C LYS A 249 -4.90 -12.74 -4.09
N GLU A 250 -6.02 -12.27 -3.55
CA GLU A 250 -6.53 -12.71 -2.24
C GLU A 250 -6.85 -14.21 -2.24
N LEU A 251 -7.56 -14.71 -3.25
CA LEU A 251 -7.86 -16.14 -3.40
C LEU A 251 -6.61 -17.00 -3.53
N ARG A 252 -5.58 -16.49 -4.22
CA ARG A 252 -4.30 -17.17 -4.33
C ARG A 252 -3.58 -17.22 -2.97
N GLU A 253 -3.57 -16.12 -2.24
CA GLU A 253 -2.93 -16.05 -0.94
C GLU A 253 -3.62 -16.97 0.09
N THR A 254 -4.95 -17.05 0.08
CA THR A 254 -5.68 -18.00 0.93
C THR A 254 -5.37 -19.44 0.55
N ALA A 255 -5.33 -19.78 -0.75
CA ALA A 255 -4.96 -21.11 -1.21
C ALA A 255 -3.51 -21.49 -0.83
N GLU A 256 -2.56 -20.55 -0.92
CA GLU A 256 -1.17 -20.76 -0.49
C GLU A 256 -1.08 -20.99 1.03
N ARG A 257 -1.85 -20.25 1.84
CA ARG A 257 -1.93 -20.47 3.31
C ARG A 257 -2.54 -21.82 3.66
N GLU A 258 -3.63 -22.21 3.00
CA GLU A 258 -4.27 -23.52 3.21
C GLU A 258 -3.34 -24.66 2.81
N LYS A 259 -2.64 -24.52 1.68
CA LYS A 259 -1.61 -25.48 1.23
C LYS A 259 -0.50 -25.62 2.27
N ALA A 260 0.05 -24.51 2.76
CA ALA A 260 1.09 -24.55 3.79
C ALA A 260 0.61 -25.23 5.08
N ALA A 261 -0.65 -24.98 5.50
CA ALA A 261 -1.24 -25.66 6.65
C ALA A 261 -1.43 -27.17 6.42
N MET A 262 -1.83 -27.59 5.21
CA MET A 262 -1.91 -29.01 4.85
C MET A 262 -0.54 -29.68 4.81
N GLU A 263 0.48 -29.01 4.26
CA GLU A 263 1.86 -29.51 4.24
C GLU A 263 2.41 -29.70 5.65
N GLN A 264 2.13 -28.78 6.58
CA GLN A 264 2.50 -28.93 7.99
C GLN A 264 1.80 -30.13 8.65
N ARG A 265 0.50 -30.32 8.41
CA ARG A 265 -0.23 -31.50 8.91
C ARG A 265 0.31 -32.80 8.33
N LEU A 266 0.68 -32.81 7.05
CA LEU A 266 1.26 -33.99 6.42
C LEU A 266 2.59 -34.36 7.06
N LEU A 267 3.46 -33.38 7.34
CA LEU A 267 4.71 -33.61 8.04
C LEU A 267 4.49 -34.18 9.46
N GLN A 268 3.49 -33.67 10.19
CA GLN A 268 3.11 -34.22 11.49
C GLN A 268 2.69 -35.68 11.38
N TYR A 269 1.81 -36.02 10.44
CA TYR A 269 1.39 -37.40 10.22
C TYR A 269 2.54 -38.32 9.78
N GLN A 270 3.44 -37.84 8.93
CA GLN A 270 4.63 -38.60 8.53
C GLN A 270 5.52 -38.92 9.74
N GLU A 271 5.72 -37.95 10.64
CA GLU A 271 6.51 -38.16 11.85
C GLU A 271 5.82 -39.11 12.84
N GLU A 272 4.50 -38.98 13.03
CA GLU A 272 3.72 -39.91 13.85
C GLU A 272 3.81 -41.34 13.30
N ILE A 273 3.67 -41.53 11.98
CA ILE A 273 3.84 -42.83 11.33
C ILE A 273 5.27 -43.34 11.50
N ARG A 274 6.28 -42.47 11.38
CA ARG A 274 7.69 -42.84 11.57
C ARG A 274 7.93 -43.36 12.99
N LEU A 275 7.46 -42.63 14.00
CA LEU A 275 7.58 -43.02 15.41
C LEU A 275 6.80 -44.30 15.71
N ALA A 276 5.60 -44.47 15.16
CA ALA A 276 4.80 -45.68 15.30
C ALA A 276 5.51 -46.90 14.69
N ASN A 277 6.06 -46.76 13.48
CA ASN A 277 6.83 -47.83 12.83
C ASN A 277 8.12 -48.18 13.61
N GLU A 278 8.81 -47.18 14.16
CA GLU A 278 10.02 -47.39 14.96
C GLU A 278 9.69 -48.13 16.28
N ALA A 279 8.59 -47.76 16.93
CA ALA A 279 8.09 -48.45 18.12
C ALA A 279 7.67 -49.89 17.80
N LEU A 280 7.01 -50.09 16.66
CA LEU A 280 6.61 -51.42 16.20
C LEU A 280 7.82 -52.31 15.95
N ARG A 281 8.85 -51.80 15.24
CA ARG A 281 10.09 -52.55 14.99
C ARG A 281 10.79 -52.95 16.29
N ARG A 282 10.86 -52.04 17.26
CA ARG A 282 11.40 -52.37 18.60
C ARG A 282 10.59 -53.47 19.28
N SER A 283 9.26 -53.43 19.18
CA SER A 283 8.39 -54.47 19.74
C SER A 283 8.63 -55.83 19.09
N GLU A 284 8.76 -55.88 17.76
CA GLU A 284 9.10 -57.10 17.01
C GLU A 284 10.45 -57.68 17.46
N GLU A 285 11.50 -56.84 17.54
CA GLU A 285 12.83 -57.24 18.04
C GLU A 285 12.75 -57.82 19.47
N THR A 286 11.94 -57.22 20.35
CA THR A 286 11.75 -57.75 21.71
C THR A 286 10.99 -59.08 21.74
N ALA A 287 10.01 -59.25 20.86
CA ALA A 287 9.26 -60.50 20.74
C ALA A 287 10.16 -61.64 20.24
N ASP A 288 11.02 -61.38 19.27
CA ASP A 288 11.98 -62.37 18.75
C ASP A 288 12.98 -62.79 19.84
N LEU A 289 13.49 -61.85 20.64
CA LEU A 289 14.36 -62.15 21.78
C LEU A 289 13.66 -63.00 22.85
N LEU A 290 12.38 -62.72 23.13
CA LEU A 290 11.58 -63.52 24.07
C LEU A 290 11.33 -64.94 23.54
N ALA A 291 11.05 -65.08 22.24
CA ALA A 291 10.89 -66.37 21.58
C ALA A 291 12.17 -67.20 21.66
N GLU A 292 13.33 -66.60 21.38
CA GLU A 292 14.61 -67.30 21.46
C GLU A 292 14.96 -67.68 22.91
N LYS A 293 14.73 -66.79 23.88
CA LYS A 293 14.92 -67.13 25.30
C LYS A 293 14.02 -68.29 25.75
N SER A 294 12.77 -68.30 25.31
CA SER A 294 11.83 -69.38 25.61
C SER A 294 12.32 -70.71 25.01
N ARG A 295 12.77 -70.70 23.75
CA ARG A 295 13.34 -71.87 23.08
C ARG A 295 14.57 -72.42 23.81
N VAL A 296 15.50 -71.55 24.20
CA VAL A 296 16.69 -71.94 24.95
C VAL A 296 16.33 -72.55 26.31
N ALA A 297 15.40 -71.94 27.05
CA ALA A 297 14.96 -72.47 28.35
C ALA A 297 14.27 -73.84 28.22
N GLU A 298 13.51 -74.07 27.15
CA GLU A 298 12.88 -75.36 26.84
C GLU A 298 13.91 -76.43 26.44
N GLU A 299 14.89 -76.09 25.61
CA GLU A 299 16.01 -76.96 25.25
C GLU A 299 16.85 -77.35 26.49
N GLU A 300 17.13 -76.39 27.38
CA GLU A 300 17.83 -76.63 28.64
C GLU A 300 17.02 -77.53 29.58
N ALA A 301 15.71 -77.30 29.71
CA ALA A 301 14.83 -78.17 30.49
C ALA A 301 14.81 -79.60 29.94
N MET A 302 14.70 -79.77 28.62
CA MET A 302 14.73 -81.08 27.98
C MET A 302 16.07 -81.80 28.22
N LEU A 303 17.20 -81.09 28.11
CA LEU A 303 18.52 -81.67 28.36
C LEU A 303 18.69 -82.08 29.83
N LEU A 304 18.21 -81.27 30.79
CA LEU A 304 18.24 -81.61 32.21
C LEU A 304 17.35 -82.81 32.52
N SER A 305 16.15 -82.87 31.93
CA SER A 305 15.24 -84.01 32.03
C SER A 305 15.85 -85.29 31.46
N GLN A 306 16.53 -85.21 30.31
CA GLN A 306 17.24 -86.35 29.72
C GLN A 306 18.35 -86.84 30.66
N LYS A 307 19.18 -85.93 31.18
CA LYS A 307 20.24 -86.28 32.15
C LYS A 307 19.68 -86.90 33.43
N ALA A 308 18.54 -86.41 33.92
CA ALA A 308 17.85 -87.01 35.05
C ALA A 308 17.38 -88.44 34.73
N SER A 309 16.78 -88.67 33.56
CA SER A 309 16.34 -90.00 33.13
C SER A 309 17.51 -90.98 32.97
N GLU A 310 18.63 -90.54 32.39
CA GLU A 310 19.85 -91.36 32.28
C GLU A 310 20.41 -91.72 33.67
N ALA A 311 20.39 -90.78 34.63
CA ALA A 311 20.81 -91.03 36.01
C ALA A 311 19.86 -92.01 36.73
N GLU A 312 18.53 -91.93 36.51
CA GLU A 312 17.56 -92.89 37.04
C GLU A 312 17.76 -94.31 36.49
N GLN A 313 18.06 -94.42 35.20
CA GLN A 313 18.39 -95.71 34.58
C GLN A 313 19.65 -96.31 35.19
N GLU A 314 20.67 -95.50 35.46
CA GLU A 314 21.91 -95.94 36.11
C GLU A 314 21.69 -96.33 37.58
N ILE A 315 20.89 -95.56 38.34
CA ILE A 315 20.43 -95.93 39.70
C ILE A 315 19.72 -97.30 39.68
N THR A 316 18.85 -97.52 38.69
CA THR A 316 18.11 -98.79 38.54
C THR A 316 19.05 -99.95 38.22
N ARG A 317 20.06 -99.75 37.37
CA ARG A 317 21.10 -100.76 37.10
C ARG A 317 21.93 -101.09 38.34
N ILE A 318 22.33 -100.06 39.10
CA ILE A 318 23.07 -100.22 40.36
C ILE A 318 22.26 -101.05 41.36
N ARG A 319 20.94 -100.80 41.48
CA ARG A 319 20.03 -101.57 42.35
C ARG A 319 19.86 -103.03 41.93
N LEU A 320 19.92 -103.35 40.63
CA LEU A 320 19.75 -104.71 40.11
C LEU A 320 21.03 -105.57 40.18
N ASN A 321 22.19 -104.99 40.47
CA ASN A 321 23.44 -105.75 40.62
C ASN A 321 23.46 -106.54 41.94
N ASN A 322 23.42 -107.87 41.82
CA ASN A 322 23.49 -108.79 42.97
C ASN A 322 24.90 -108.85 43.57
N MET A 323 25.08 -108.36 44.80
CA MET A 323 26.34 -108.39 45.54
C MET A 323 26.35 -109.46 46.64
N LYS A 324 27.53 -109.96 47.01
CA LYS A 324 27.70 -111.10 47.93
C LYS A 324 28.26 -110.73 49.32
N THR A 325 28.63 -109.47 49.59
CA THR A 325 29.21 -109.05 50.89
C THR A 325 28.48 -107.83 51.50
N GLU A 326 28.37 -107.77 52.84
CA GLU A 326 27.59 -106.73 53.55
C GLU A 326 28.26 -105.34 53.52
N GLU A 327 29.60 -105.27 53.45
CA GLU A 327 30.33 -103.99 53.36
C GLU A 327 30.14 -103.29 52.00
N GLU A 328 30.11 -104.08 50.91
CA GLU A 328 29.87 -103.57 49.57
C GLU A 328 28.44 -103.04 49.40
N LYS A 329 27.46 -103.68 50.06
CA LYS A 329 26.06 -103.27 50.08
C LYS A 329 25.87 -101.89 50.72
N VAL A 330 26.53 -101.60 51.85
CA VAL A 330 26.48 -100.28 52.50
C VAL A 330 27.12 -99.19 51.63
N HIS A 331 28.24 -99.50 50.97
CA HIS A 331 28.88 -98.56 50.05
C HIS A 331 28.01 -98.27 48.81
N LEU A 332 27.36 -99.30 48.25
CA LEU A 332 26.45 -99.18 47.13
C LEU A 332 25.21 -98.35 47.49
N GLU A 333 24.66 -98.54 48.69
CA GLU A 333 23.52 -97.79 49.21
C GLU A 333 23.84 -96.30 49.37
N ARG A 334 25.03 -95.96 49.90
CA ARG A 334 25.49 -94.56 49.96
C ARG A 334 25.63 -93.93 48.58
N LYS A 335 26.24 -94.64 47.62
CA LYS A 335 26.43 -94.17 46.24
C LYS A 335 25.08 -94.01 45.50
N THR A 336 24.14 -94.91 45.76
CA THR A 336 22.77 -94.86 45.23
C THR A 336 22.05 -93.63 45.78
N ARG A 337 22.14 -93.38 47.09
CA ARG A 337 21.55 -92.21 47.74
C ARG A 337 22.15 -90.88 47.28
N GLU A 338 23.47 -90.83 47.04
CA GLU A 338 24.15 -89.67 46.46
C GLU A 338 23.69 -89.40 45.02
N ALA A 339 23.50 -90.45 44.21
CA ALA A 339 22.97 -90.35 42.84
C ALA A 339 21.50 -89.91 42.83
N GLU A 340 20.67 -90.43 43.74
CA GLU A 340 19.27 -90.01 43.91
C GLU A 340 19.16 -88.51 44.24
N LEU A 341 19.99 -88.01 45.15
CA LEU A 341 20.05 -86.58 45.49
C LEU A 341 20.54 -85.69 44.34
N LEU A 342 21.31 -86.24 43.39
CA LEU A 342 21.73 -85.53 42.19
C LEU A 342 20.60 -85.51 41.15
N THR A 343 19.93 -86.65 40.93
CA THR A 343 18.75 -86.76 40.07
C THR A 343 17.63 -85.82 40.53
N GLU A 344 17.32 -85.81 41.83
CA GLU A 344 16.30 -84.92 42.39
C GLU A 344 16.63 -83.43 42.12
N ARG A 345 17.90 -83.05 42.25
CA ARG A 345 18.36 -81.69 41.88
C ARG A 345 18.24 -81.41 40.38
N LEU A 346 18.54 -82.38 39.51
CA LEU A 346 18.39 -82.24 38.06
C LEU A 346 16.91 -82.10 37.65
N VAL A 347 16.02 -82.87 38.28
CA VAL A 347 14.56 -82.77 38.08
C VAL A 347 14.06 -81.41 38.55
N GLN A 348 14.44 -80.96 39.75
CA GLN A 348 14.02 -79.65 40.27
C GLN A 348 14.50 -78.49 39.37
N GLU A 349 15.75 -78.51 38.89
CA GLU A 349 16.24 -77.48 37.97
C GLU A 349 15.57 -77.59 36.58
N SER A 350 15.27 -78.80 36.10
CA SER A 350 14.49 -79.02 34.88
C SER A 350 13.08 -78.44 34.99
N GLU A 351 12.37 -78.70 36.09
CA GLU A 351 11.03 -78.16 36.35
C GLU A 351 11.06 -76.64 36.47
N ARG A 352 12.11 -76.09 37.09
CA ARG A 352 12.33 -74.64 37.18
C ARG A 352 12.54 -74.01 35.80
N ARG A 353 13.37 -74.60 34.95
CA ARG A 353 13.61 -74.14 33.58
C ARG A 353 12.38 -74.30 32.69
N ALA A 354 11.61 -75.36 32.87
CA ALA A 354 10.33 -75.55 32.19
C ALA A 354 9.30 -74.48 32.61
N ALA A 355 9.21 -74.15 33.90
CA ALA A 355 8.36 -73.08 34.39
C ALA A 355 8.79 -71.68 33.88
N GLU A 356 10.09 -71.43 33.76
CA GLU A 356 10.62 -70.22 33.13
C GLU A 356 10.28 -70.15 31.64
N ALA A 357 10.41 -71.27 30.91
CA ALA A 357 10.05 -71.36 29.50
C ALA A 357 8.55 -71.05 29.27
N GLU A 358 7.66 -71.63 30.08
CA GLU A 358 6.21 -71.38 30.02
C GLU A 358 5.87 -69.93 30.35
N LYS A 359 6.53 -69.33 31.36
CA LYS A 359 6.35 -67.91 31.67
C LYS A 359 6.79 -67.01 30.51
N LEU A 360 7.90 -67.34 29.85
CA LEU A 360 8.38 -66.61 28.67
C LEU A 360 7.42 -66.78 27.47
N LYS A 361 6.79 -67.95 27.29
CA LYS A 361 5.75 -68.17 26.27
C LYS A 361 4.51 -67.31 26.52
N ASP A 362 4.06 -67.22 27.78
CA ASP A 362 2.94 -66.38 28.17
C ASP A 362 3.22 -64.89 27.94
N GLU A 363 4.43 -64.43 28.30
CA GLU A 363 4.88 -63.05 28.05
C GLU A 363 4.97 -62.76 26.54
N LEU A 364 5.49 -63.69 25.75
CA LEU A 364 5.54 -63.59 24.29
C LEU A 364 4.14 -63.51 23.66
N LEU A 365 3.21 -64.35 24.12
CA LEU A 365 1.84 -64.36 23.61
C LEU A 365 1.15 -63.02 23.88
N ARG A 366 1.30 -62.47 25.09
CA ARG A 366 0.78 -61.13 25.43
C ARG A 366 1.43 -60.04 24.58
N ALA A 367 2.73 -60.10 24.36
CA ALA A 367 3.45 -59.16 23.50
C ALA A 367 2.93 -59.21 22.05
N ARG A 368 2.72 -60.40 21.47
CA ARG A 368 2.19 -60.55 20.11
C ARG A 368 0.75 -60.09 19.95
N ILE A 369 -0.10 -60.29 20.96
CA ILE A 369 -1.47 -59.78 20.94
C ILE A 369 -1.46 -58.24 20.97
N ALA A 370 -0.67 -57.64 21.86
CA ALA A 370 -0.52 -56.19 21.94
C ALA A 370 0.05 -55.58 20.64
N GLU A 371 1.03 -56.25 20.02
CA GLU A 371 1.60 -55.86 18.72
C GLU A 371 0.55 -55.89 17.60
N LYS A 372 -0.26 -56.95 17.54
CA LYS A 372 -1.35 -57.07 16.55
C LYS A 372 -2.38 -55.95 16.71
N GLU A 373 -2.80 -55.66 17.94
CA GLU A 373 -3.73 -54.55 18.23
C GLU A 373 -3.13 -53.18 17.86
N ALA A 374 -1.84 -52.97 18.10
CA ALA A 374 -1.15 -51.75 17.70
C ALA A 374 -1.07 -51.61 16.17
N LYS A 375 -0.77 -52.70 15.45
CA LYS A 375 -0.80 -52.76 13.98
C LYS A 375 -2.18 -52.45 13.42
N GLU A 376 -3.23 -53.01 13.99
CA GLU A 376 -4.62 -52.76 13.57
C GLU A 376 -5.03 -51.30 13.78
N LYS A 377 -4.68 -50.69 14.92
CA LYS A 377 -4.93 -49.26 15.18
C LYS A 377 -4.20 -48.34 14.19
N LEU A 378 -2.98 -48.69 13.82
CA LEU A 378 -2.20 -47.93 12.81
C LEU A 378 -2.84 -48.05 11.41
N LEU A 379 -3.29 -49.25 11.03
CA LEU A 379 -4.03 -49.49 9.79
C LEU A 379 -5.38 -48.75 9.76
N GLU A 380 -6.08 -48.69 10.89
CA GLU A 380 -7.33 -47.92 11.02
C GLU A 380 -7.09 -46.42 10.84
N PHE A 381 -6.01 -45.89 11.41
CA PHE A 381 -5.60 -44.50 11.21
C PHE A 381 -5.28 -44.19 9.74
N LEU A 382 -4.52 -45.07 9.07
CA LEU A 382 -4.17 -44.92 7.65
C LEU A 382 -5.40 -45.02 6.74
N SER A 383 -6.33 -45.93 7.03
CA SER A 383 -7.53 -46.13 6.22
C SER A 383 -8.55 -45.01 6.40
N ARG A 384 -8.76 -44.52 7.61
CA ARG A 384 -9.68 -43.41 7.91
C ARG A 384 -9.27 -42.09 7.25
N ASN A 385 -7.97 -41.90 7.02
CA ASN A 385 -7.44 -40.72 6.30
C ASN A 385 -7.43 -40.88 4.77
N ALA A 386 -7.65 -42.08 4.22
CA ALA A 386 -7.76 -42.30 2.78
C ALA A 386 -9.16 -41.95 2.21
N TYR A 387 -10.20 -41.93 3.05
CA TYR A 387 -11.60 -41.72 2.61
C TYR A 387 -12.09 -40.26 2.66
N THR A 388 -11.24 -39.29 3.03
CA THR A 388 -11.60 -37.86 3.05
C THR A 388 -11.10 -37.07 1.83
N ALA A 389 -10.47 -37.73 0.85
CA ALA A 389 -10.13 -37.14 -0.44
C ALA A 389 -11.24 -37.41 -1.48
N THR A 390 -12.42 -36.82 -1.29
CA THR A 390 -13.33 -36.61 -2.42
C THR A 390 -12.73 -35.54 -3.32
N ILE A 391 -11.92 -35.97 -4.28
CA ILE A 391 -11.50 -35.18 -5.43
C ILE A 391 -12.76 -34.94 -6.26
N THR A 392 -13.32 -33.73 -6.18
CA THR A 392 -14.24 -33.23 -7.20
C THR A 392 -13.45 -33.00 -8.49
N PRO A 393 -13.84 -33.60 -9.63
CA PRO A 393 -13.18 -33.33 -10.89
C PRO A 393 -13.55 -31.91 -11.34
N VAL A 394 -12.55 -31.04 -11.39
CA VAL A 394 -12.65 -29.70 -11.99
C VAL A 394 -12.92 -29.88 -13.49
N PRO A 395 -13.93 -29.23 -14.09
CA PRO A 395 -14.12 -29.27 -15.53
C PRO A 395 -12.97 -28.54 -16.22
N ASN A 396 -12.31 -29.23 -17.16
CA ASN A 396 -11.40 -28.66 -18.13
C ASN A 396 -12.07 -27.50 -18.89
N LEU A 397 -11.54 -26.29 -18.70
CA LEU A 397 -11.81 -25.13 -19.56
C LEU A 397 -10.48 -24.59 -20.07
N PHE A 398 -9.94 -25.26 -21.08
CA PHE A 398 -9.01 -24.67 -22.04
C PHE A 398 -9.56 -24.91 -23.44
N PRO A 399 -9.93 -23.86 -24.20
CA PRO A 399 -9.89 -23.91 -25.64
C PRO A 399 -8.50 -23.49 -26.10
N SER A 400 -7.81 -24.37 -26.83
CA SER A 400 -6.61 -24.01 -27.55
C SER A 400 -6.95 -23.65 -29.00
N THR A 401 -6.49 -22.46 -29.36
CA THR A 401 -5.91 -22.01 -30.65
C THR A 401 -6.69 -21.99 -31.97
N GLN A 402 -6.38 -20.88 -32.68
CA GLN A 402 -6.46 -20.54 -34.11
C GLN A 402 -7.63 -19.56 -34.42
N VAL A 403 -7.42 -18.37 -34.99
CA VAL A 403 -6.75 -18.05 -36.27
C VAL A 403 -6.39 -16.53 -36.31
N LEU A 404 -5.24 -16.17 -36.86
CA LEU A 404 -4.95 -14.85 -37.46
C LEU A 404 -5.26 -14.93 -38.97
N PRO A 405 -5.78 -13.85 -39.58
CA PRO A 405 -4.94 -13.16 -40.56
C PRO A 405 -4.95 -11.64 -40.41
N SER A 406 -3.79 -11.09 -40.75
CA SER A 406 -3.47 -9.71 -41.11
C SER A 406 -4.39 -9.11 -42.16
N ASP A 407 -4.69 -7.81 -42.04
CA ASP A 407 -4.52 -6.85 -43.13
C ASP A 407 -4.42 -5.40 -42.63
N LEU A 408 -3.61 -4.65 -43.37
CA LEU A 408 -3.11 -3.31 -43.16
C LEU A 408 -4.08 -2.22 -43.66
N GLN A 409 -3.89 -1.04 -43.07
CA GLN A 409 -3.90 0.30 -43.68
C GLN A 409 -5.21 1.11 -43.82
N ALA A 410 -4.99 2.43 -43.65
CA ALA A 410 -5.82 3.60 -43.99
C ALA A 410 -6.93 3.92 -42.96
N ASP A 411 -7.09 5.13 -42.41
CA ASP A 411 -6.68 6.45 -42.88
C ASP A 411 -6.39 7.43 -41.73
N LEU A 412 -5.40 8.27 -42.02
CA LEU A 412 -4.95 9.42 -41.26
C LEU A 412 -5.38 10.63 -42.11
N GLN A 413 -6.50 11.26 -41.77
CA GLN A 413 -6.90 12.52 -42.41
C GLN A 413 -7.49 13.50 -41.40
N THR A 414 -6.64 14.47 -41.06
CA THR A 414 -6.94 15.91 -41.02
C THR A 414 -8.28 16.35 -40.41
N LEU A 415 -8.23 16.81 -39.16
CA LEU A 415 -9.05 17.93 -38.72
C LEU A 415 -8.14 19.16 -38.60
N GLN A 416 -8.15 19.97 -39.66
CA GLN A 416 -7.71 21.36 -39.60
C GLN A 416 -8.63 22.08 -38.61
N LEU A 417 -8.04 22.61 -37.54
CA LEU A 417 -8.65 23.67 -36.77
C LEU A 417 -8.61 24.92 -37.63
N ASP A 418 -9.76 25.31 -38.18
CA ASP A 418 -9.96 26.63 -38.75
C ASP A 418 -9.89 27.66 -37.62
N ALA A 419 -8.69 28.20 -37.42
CA ALA A 419 -8.49 29.43 -36.67
C ALA A 419 -8.90 30.59 -37.59
N GLU A 420 -10.09 31.14 -37.35
CA GLU A 420 -10.49 32.45 -37.86
C GLU A 420 -9.39 33.49 -37.53
N PRO A 421 -8.98 34.34 -38.50
CA PRO A 421 -7.94 35.32 -38.28
C PRO A 421 -8.42 36.41 -37.30
N LEU A 422 -7.71 36.53 -36.18
CA LEU A 422 -7.84 37.63 -35.23
C LEU A 422 -7.70 38.99 -35.96
N PRO A 423 -8.59 39.98 -35.72
CA PRO A 423 -8.47 41.32 -36.29
C PRO A 423 -7.20 42.04 -35.83
N SER A 424 -6.69 42.89 -36.72
CA SER A 424 -5.38 43.52 -36.74
C SER A 424 -5.16 44.70 -35.78
N ASP A 425 -5.61 44.59 -34.51
CA ASP A 425 -5.17 45.51 -33.44
C ASP A 425 -4.81 44.70 -32.18
N LEU A 426 -3.55 44.26 -32.11
CA LEU A 426 -3.01 43.38 -31.04
C LEU A 426 -2.92 44.03 -29.64
N THR A 427 -3.45 45.23 -29.46
CA THR A 427 -3.31 46.04 -28.25
C THR A 427 -4.62 46.29 -27.52
N SER A 428 -5.75 45.76 -28.03
CA SER A 428 -7.09 46.15 -27.59
C SER A 428 -8.08 45.00 -27.79
N TYR A 429 -8.80 44.59 -26.73
CA TYR A 429 -9.72 43.45 -26.79
C TYR A 429 -10.99 43.67 -25.94
N ASP A 430 -12.16 43.47 -26.55
CA ASP A 430 -13.47 43.50 -25.87
C ASP A 430 -13.78 42.12 -25.26
N LEU A 431 -14.09 42.11 -23.98
CA LEU A 431 -14.47 40.94 -23.19
C LEU A 431 -15.99 40.98 -23.01
N ILE A 432 -16.71 40.12 -23.73
CA ILE A 432 -18.18 40.07 -23.74
C ILE A 432 -18.65 39.49 -22.40
N GLY A 433 -19.51 40.22 -21.67
CA GLY A 433 -20.22 39.71 -20.49
C GLY A 433 -21.64 39.27 -20.86
N ASP A 434 -22.02 38.05 -20.46
CA ASP A 434 -23.40 37.56 -20.54
C ASP A 434 -24.05 37.67 -19.16
N GLY A 435 -25.36 37.95 -19.11
CA GLY A 435 -26.09 38.28 -17.88
C GLY A 435 -26.27 37.11 -16.91
N ASP A 436 -26.10 35.86 -17.37
CA ASP A 436 -26.25 34.63 -16.57
C ASP A 436 -24.95 34.18 -15.86
N VAL A 437 -23.85 34.93 -16.02
CA VAL A 437 -22.52 34.60 -15.46
C VAL A 437 -22.48 34.61 -13.94
N ASP A 438 -23.26 35.48 -13.29
CA ASP A 438 -23.20 35.67 -11.84
C ASP A 438 -23.83 34.51 -11.07
N GLN A 439 -24.89 33.88 -11.59
CA GLN A 439 -25.56 32.76 -10.93
C GLN A 439 -24.68 31.51 -10.88
N LEU A 440 -24.06 31.15 -12.00
CA LEU A 440 -23.11 30.01 -12.08
C LEU A 440 -21.84 30.28 -11.28
N SER A 441 -21.37 31.53 -11.23
CA SER A 441 -20.22 31.90 -10.39
C SER A 441 -20.51 31.71 -8.91
N LEU A 442 -21.73 32.05 -8.46
CA LEU A 442 -22.16 31.83 -7.08
C LEU A 442 -22.31 30.34 -6.75
N GLU A 443 -22.73 29.52 -7.72
CA GLU A 443 -22.82 28.06 -7.56
C GLU A 443 -21.43 27.43 -7.42
N ILE A 444 -20.47 27.79 -8.28
CA ILE A 444 -19.06 27.34 -8.17
C ILE A 444 -18.45 27.79 -6.83
N GLU A 445 -18.66 29.03 -6.42
CA GLU A 445 -18.17 29.55 -5.12
C GLU A 445 -18.80 28.78 -3.93
N ARG A 446 -20.06 28.33 -4.06
CA ARG A 446 -20.76 27.55 -3.04
C ARG A 446 -20.24 26.12 -2.96
N GLU A 447 -20.13 25.41 -4.09
CA GLU A 447 -19.59 24.04 -4.12
C GLU A 447 -18.17 23.97 -3.57
N ARG A 448 -17.34 24.97 -3.90
CA ARG A 448 -16.00 25.11 -3.33
C ARG A 448 -16.03 25.33 -1.81
N SER A 449 -16.96 26.13 -1.30
CA SER A 449 -17.13 26.33 0.15
C SER A 449 -17.51 25.03 0.86
N ASP A 450 -18.40 24.23 0.25
CA ASP A 450 -18.80 22.92 0.78
C ASP A 450 -17.63 21.92 0.77
N TYR A 451 -16.73 21.98 -0.23
CA TYR A 451 -15.48 21.19 -0.24
C TYR A 451 -14.54 21.59 0.91
N LEU A 452 -14.34 22.88 1.12
CA LEU A 452 -13.50 23.40 2.21
C LEU A 452 -14.04 23.01 3.58
N GLU A 453 -15.36 22.96 3.76
CA GLU A 453 -16.00 22.50 5.00
C GLU A 453 -15.80 20.99 5.22
N LYS A 454 -15.85 20.18 4.15
CA LYS A 454 -15.55 18.74 4.20
C LYS A 454 -14.06 18.45 4.48
N SER A 455 -13.17 19.37 4.13
CA SER A 455 -11.72 19.27 4.35
C SER A 455 -11.27 19.62 5.79
N LYS A 456 -12.19 19.73 6.74
CA LYS A 456 -11.85 20.03 8.14
C LYS A 456 -10.93 18.99 8.77
N HIS A 457 -11.13 17.70 8.46
CA HIS A 457 -10.27 16.64 8.99
C HIS A 457 -8.82 16.80 8.53
N LEU A 458 -8.61 17.14 7.25
CA LEU A 458 -7.28 17.39 6.69
C LEU A 458 -6.59 18.60 7.32
N GLN A 459 -7.35 19.66 7.60
CA GLN A 459 -6.82 20.84 8.30
C GLN A 459 -6.39 20.51 9.74
N GLU A 460 -7.14 19.66 10.44
CA GLU A 460 -6.77 19.22 11.79
C GLU A 460 -5.48 18.38 11.78
N GLN A 461 -5.37 17.49 10.80
CA GLN A 461 -4.19 16.67 10.53
C GLN A 461 -2.94 17.50 10.21
N LEU A 462 -3.06 18.50 9.34
CA LEU A 462 -1.96 19.43 9.03
C LEU A 462 -1.55 20.25 10.25
N ARG A 463 -2.52 20.67 11.08
CA ARG A 463 -2.25 21.39 12.33
C ARG A 463 -1.51 20.53 13.36
N GLU A 464 -1.86 19.25 13.47
CA GLU A 464 -1.16 18.30 14.32
C GLU A 464 0.30 18.13 13.87
N LEU A 465 0.53 17.87 12.58
CA LEU A 465 1.87 17.76 12.01
C LEU A 465 2.69 19.04 12.24
N ARG A 466 2.08 20.22 12.03
CA ARG A 466 2.71 21.51 12.32
C ARG A 466 3.16 21.58 13.78
N SER A 467 2.31 21.17 14.72
CA SER A 467 2.65 21.15 16.14
C SER A 467 3.78 20.19 16.46
N GLU A 468 3.88 19.04 15.78
CA GLU A 468 4.92 18.04 16.02
C GLU A 468 6.32 18.48 15.55
N ILE A 469 6.39 19.28 14.49
CA ILE A 469 7.68 19.74 13.94
C ILE A 469 8.13 21.09 14.51
N GLU A 470 7.24 21.84 15.16
CA GLU A 470 7.50 23.20 15.64
C GLU A 470 8.70 23.29 16.59
N ASP A 471 8.87 22.33 17.51
CA ASP A 471 9.97 22.31 18.48
C ASP A 471 11.37 22.17 17.81
N LEU A 472 11.41 21.66 16.57
CA LEU A 472 12.65 21.49 15.81
C LEU A 472 12.92 22.68 14.86
N LYS A 473 12.04 23.69 14.84
CA LYS A 473 12.15 24.84 13.96
C LYS A 473 13.26 25.80 14.39
N VAL A 474 14.03 26.28 13.44
CA VAL A 474 15.10 27.26 13.65
C VAL A 474 14.58 28.63 13.21
N GLY A 475 14.17 29.46 14.17
CA GLY A 475 13.55 30.78 13.90
C GLY A 475 14.38 31.69 12.99
N GLU A 476 15.71 31.69 13.12
CA GLU A 476 16.61 32.52 12.31
C GLU A 476 16.65 32.16 10.82
N LYS A 477 16.14 30.98 10.45
CA LYS A 477 16.13 30.48 9.06
C LYS A 477 14.78 30.61 8.37
N GLN A 478 13.79 31.23 9.02
CA GLN A 478 12.49 31.49 8.41
C GLN A 478 12.60 32.51 7.28
N SER A 479 11.91 32.25 6.17
CA SER A 479 11.80 33.22 5.08
C SER A 479 10.74 34.29 5.36
N GLU A 480 10.78 35.40 4.63
CA GLU A 480 9.72 36.42 4.69
C GLU A 480 8.34 35.85 4.37
N LEU A 481 8.25 34.90 3.42
CA LEU A 481 7.01 34.23 3.06
C LEU A 481 6.48 33.34 4.20
N ASP A 482 7.36 32.75 5.00
CA ASP A 482 6.96 31.97 6.18
C ASP A 482 6.29 32.88 7.22
N GLN A 483 6.86 34.06 7.48
CA GLN A 483 6.30 35.02 8.44
C GLN A 483 4.94 35.55 7.97
N LEU A 484 4.82 35.88 6.68
CA LEU A 484 3.56 36.33 6.09
C LEU A 484 2.48 35.24 6.14
N HIS A 485 2.85 33.98 5.89
CA HIS A 485 1.93 32.87 5.99
C HIS A 485 1.49 32.63 7.44
N GLU A 486 2.41 32.65 8.41
CA GLU A 486 2.09 32.53 9.83
C GLU A 486 1.13 33.63 10.31
N GLU A 487 1.30 34.85 9.82
CA GLU A 487 0.38 35.95 10.11
C GLU A 487 -1.02 35.68 9.55
N GLN A 488 -1.14 35.19 8.32
CA GLN A 488 -2.45 34.81 7.75
C GLN A 488 -3.12 33.70 8.55
N VAL A 489 -2.38 32.66 8.90
CA VAL A 489 -2.89 31.53 9.71
C VAL A 489 -3.35 32.03 11.08
N ARG A 490 -2.62 32.96 11.71
CA ARG A 490 -3.00 33.59 12.99
C ARG A 490 -4.30 34.39 12.87
N LEU A 491 -4.54 35.04 11.73
CA LEU A 491 -5.78 35.76 11.45
C LEU A 491 -6.95 34.82 11.08
N GLY A 492 -6.69 33.51 10.92
CA GLY A 492 -7.67 32.54 10.47
C GLY A 492 -8.08 32.76 9.00
N GLU A 493 -7.22 33.41 8.21
CA GLU A 493 -7.44 33.66 6.79
C GLU A 493 -6.84 32.53 5.95
N ASN A 494 -7.51 32.23 4.84
CA ASN A 494 -7.07 31.36 3.76
C ASN A 494 -7.31 32.04 2.42
N LYS A 495 -6.67 31.53 1.35
CA LYS A 495 -6.79 32.00 -0.04
C LYS A 495 -8.18 32.53 -0.40
N TYR A 496 -9.22 31.72 -0.20
CA TYR A 496 -10.58 32.07 -0.64
C TYR A 496 -11.27 33.09 0.26
N SER A 497 -11.09 32.99 1.58
CA SER A 497 -11.61 33.99 2.52
C SER A 497 -10.96 35.37 2.29
N THR A 498 -9.67 35.41 2.01
CA THR A 498 -8.94 36.63 1.66
C THR A 498 -9.46 37.19 0.35
N LEU A 499 -9.59 36.38 -0.71
CA LEU A 499 -10.18 36.81 -1.99
C LEU A 499 -11.60 37.38 -1.81
N LYS A 500 -12.45 36.74 -1.00
CA LYS A 500 -13.80 37.22 -0.70
C LYS A 500 -13.76 38.57 0.04
N LYS A 501 -12.85 38.73 1.00
CA LYS A 501 -12.65 39.99 1.76
C LYS A 501 -12.21 41.12 0.83
N VAL A 502 -11.21 40.89 -0.03
CA VAL A 502 -10.65 41.93 -0.91
C VAL A 502 -11.48 42.21 -2.17
N LYS A 503 -12.44 41.34 -2.49
CA LYS A 503 -13.48 41.56 -3.52
C LYS A 503 -14.57 42.53 -3.04
N SER A 504 -14.72 42.71 -1.73
CA SER A 504 -15.79 43.53 -1.17
C SER A 504 -15.70 45.01 -1.61
N GLY A 505 -16.86 45.64 -1.78
CA GLY A 505 -16.97 47.01 -2.26
C GLY A 505 -17.13 47.14 -3.79
N SER A 506 -17.58 48.31 -4.23
CA SER A 506 -17.79 48.59 -5.66
C SER A 506 -16.46 48.62 -6.41
N THR A 507 -16.51 48.33 -7.71
CA THR A 507 -15.33 48.42 -8.60
C THR A 507 -14.70 49.81 -8.52
N LYS A 508 -15.51 50.87 -8.48
CA LYS A 508 -15.05 52.25 -8.25
C LYS A 508 -14.24 52.42 -6.96
N ALA A 509 -14.68 51.87 -5.84
CA ALA A 509 -13.97 51.97 -4.57
C ALA A 509 -12.63 51.22 -4.61
N ARG A 510 -12.60 50.03 -5.22
CA ARG A 510 -11.37 49.23 -5.37
C ARG A 510 -10.36 49.87 -6.31
N VAL A 511 -10.80 50.50 -7.40
CA VAL A 511 -9.91 51.27 -8.29
C VAL A 511 -9.35 52.49 -7.56
N ALA A 512 -10.16 53.19 -6.76
CA ALA A 512 -9.66 54.31 -5.95
C ALA A 512 -8.64 53.84 -4.90
N PHE A 513 -8.91 52.74 -4.21
CA PHE A 513 -8.01 52.14 -3.24
C PHE A 513 -6.66 51.75 -3.87
N PHE A 514 -6.66 51.16 -5.07
CA PHE A 514 -5.43 50.87 -5.81
C PHE A 514 -4.54 52.10 -6.06
N GLU A 515 -5.15 53.25 -6.37
CA GLU A 515 -4.41 54.50 -6.58
C GLU A 515 -3.95 55.14 -5.25
N GLU A 516 -4.44 54.63 -4.11
CA GLU A 516 -4.06 55.07 -2.77
C GLU A 516 -2.93 54.25 -2.13
N LEU A 517 -2.71 53.03 -2.61
CA LEU A 517 -1.53 52.22 -2.30
C LEU A 517 -0.24 52.95 -2.68
#